data_AF-A0A1G6IQ88-F1
#
_entry.id   AF-A0A1G6IQ88-F1
#
_cell.length_a   1.000
_cell.length_b   1.000
_cell.length_c   1.000
_cell.angle_alpha   90.00
_cell.angle_beta   90.00
_cell.angle_gamma   90.00
#
_symmetry.space_group_name_H-M   'P 1'
#
loop_
_entity.id
_entity.type
_entity.pdbx_description
1 polymer ?
#
loop_
_entity_poly.entity_id
_entity_poly.type
_entity_poly.pdbx_seq_one_letter_code
_entity_poly.pdbx_strand_id
1 'polypeptide(L)'
;MTVNKKTILLAAAVIAVALLNFYINKTSTGKSEQSGLLEDVSAKAVLLLRTDSGGSAAIQSQADIKDSPYFKKIDVYNMKSGGTLILLEKYKTYQQHTDYTCGPAAALTVVQYFLGNAPDSEMKMAKIMETHSAGMKDPGTNTRGMSRYFEQKGWKVKNALKDGSPETYEKFLDFVDSNLTQGIPLMVENVDWGGHWRVIIGHDTLGDREGMNDVLILADPYDTTDHAQDGYNIISASRFYYMWFDAHLFREKEKRRQWLTAVPPDYKGKLEK
;
A
#
# COMPACT_ATOMS: atom_id res chain seq x y z
N MET A 1 -8.94 -9.51 41.87
CA MET A 1 -8.50 -9.48 40.46
C MET A 1 -8.77 -10.83 39.82
N THR A 2 -9.82 -10.93 39.02
CA THR A 2 -10.18 -12.14 38.29
C THR A 2 -9.37 -12.16 37.00
N VAL A 3 -8.29 -12.93 36.94
CA VAL A 3 -7.51 -13.11 35.70
C VAL A 3 -8.42 -13.82 34.69
N ASN A 4 -8.59 -13.19 33.53
CA ASN A 4 -9.47 -13.67 32.47
C ASN A 4 -8.97 -15.04 31.97
N LYS A 5 -9.87 -16.06 31.91
CA LYS A 5 -9.55 -17.41 31.43
C LYS A 5 -8.90 -17.40 30.03
N LYS A 6 -9.24 -16.41 29.18
CA LYS A 6 -8.60 -16.23 27.86
C LYS A 6 -7.11 -15.88 28.00
N THR A 7 -6.73 -15.04 28.97
CA THR A 7 -5.34 -14.64 29.22
C THR A 7 -4.50 -15.81 29.75
N ILE A 8 -5.10 -16.69 30.55
CA ILE A 8 -4.43 -17.91 31.07
C ILE A 8 -4.21 -18.92 29.93
N LEU A 9 -5.22 -19.14 29.09
CA LEU A 9 -5.10 -19.98 27.88
C LEU A 9 -4.07 -19.41 26.90
N LEU A 10 -3.98 -18.09 26.78
CA LEU A 10 -3.01 -17.39 25.94
C LEU A 10 -1.57 -17.59 26.43
N ALA A 11 -1.32 -17.42 27.73
CA ALA A 11 -0.02 -17.66 28.33
C ALA A 11 0.41 -19.13 28.21
N ALA A 12 -0.54 -20.06 28.40
CA ALA A 12 -0.28 -21.49 28.26
C ALA A 12 0.08 -21.88 26.81
N ALA A 13 -0.57 -21.29 25.80
CA ALA A 13 -0.26 -21.55 24.39
C ALA A 13 1.12 -21.02 23.99
N VAL A 14 1.50 -19.81 24.42
CA VAL A 14 2.82 -19.23 24.13
C VAL A 14 3.94 -20.05 24.81
N ILE A 15 3.72 -20.48 26.05
CA ILE A 15 4.67 -21.33 26.78
C ILE A 15 4.79 -22.70 26.10
N ALA A 16 3.69 -23.29 25.65
CA ALA A 16 3.71 -24.57 24.94
C ALA A 16 4.51 -24.49 23.63
N VAL A 17 4.35 -23.41 22.85
CA VAL A 17 5.10 -23.18 21.61
C VAL A 17 6.59 -22.96 21.90
N ALA A 18 6.92 -22.17 22.92
CA ALA A 18 8.31 -21.93 23.33
C ALA A 18 9.01 -23.22 23.82
N LEU A 19 8.31 -24.05 24.61
CA LEU A 19 8.82 -25.34 25.09
C LEU A 19 8.98 -26.35 23.97
N LEU A 20 8.06 -26.36 22.99
CA LEU A 20 8.15 -27.23 21.82
C LEU A 20 9.34 -26.85 20.93
N ASN A 21 9.55 -25.55 20.69
CA ASN A 21 10.72 -25.04 19.95
C ASN A 21 12.04 -25.36 20.67
N PHE A 22 12.08 -25.23 22.00
CA PHE A 22 13.26 -25.57 22.80
C PHE A 22 13.58 -27.08 22.77
N TYR A 23 12.57 -27.94 22.84
CA TYR A 23 12.74 -29.39 22.81
C TYR A 23 13.20 -29.92 21.44
N ILE A 24 12.72 -29.30 20.35
CA ILE A 24 13.06 -29.71 18.97
C ILE A 24 14.44 -29.21 18.55
N ASN A 25 14.86 -28.00 18.95
CA ASN A 25 16.22 -27.51 18.71
C ASN A 25 17.30 -28.40 19.36
N LYS A 26 16.94 -29.14 20.41
CA LYS A 26 17.84 -30.09 21.07
C LYS A 26 17.93 -31.44 20.36
N THR A 27 17.01 -31.75 19.43
CA THR A 27 16.85 -33.09 18.84
C THR A 27 17.02 -33.15 17.31
N SER A 28 17.05 -32.02 16.60
CA SER A 28 17.18 -32.02 15.13
C SER A 28 18.61 -31.83 14.64
N THR A 29 19.26 -32.94 14.30
CA THR A 29 20.26 -32.99 13.22
C THR A 29 19.60 -33.63 11.99
N GLY A 30 18.77 -32.88 11.25
CA GLY A 30 18.34 -33.27 9.91
C GLY A 30 16.91 -32.86 9.49
N LYS A 31 16.83 -32.42 8.22
CA LYS A 31 15.66 -32.10 7.36
C LYS A 31 15.15 -30.65 7.36
N SER A 32 15.61 -29.92 6.34
CA SER A 32 15.25 -28.54 5.95
C SER A 32 13.78 -28.34 5.53
N GLU A 33 13.05 -29.40 5.19
CA GLU A 33 11.64 -29.27 4.78
C GLU A 33 10.67 -29.17 5.97
N GLN A 34 10.99 -29.84 7.09
CA GLN A 34 10.14 -29.84 8.28
C GLN A 34 10.29 -28.54 9.08
N SER A 35 11.47 -27.91 9.03
CA SER A 35 11.69 -26.57 9.58
C SER A 35 10.87 -25.51 8.84
N GLY A 36 10.78 -25.57 7.51
CA GLY A 36 10.00 -24.62 6.72
C GLY A 36 8.49 -24.68 7.00
N LEU A 37 7.92 -25.88 7.18
CA LEU A 37 6.51 -26.05 7.55
C LEU A 37 6.21 -25.51 8.96
N LEU A 38 7.10 -25.74 9.93
CA LEU A 38 6.92 -25.25 11.29
C LEU A 38 7.13 -23.74 11.41
N GLU A 39 8.09 -23.18 10.65
CA GLU A 39 8.27 -21.74 10.54
C GLU A 39 7.05 -21.06 9.92
N ASP A 40 6.50 -21.58 8.82
CA ASP A 40 5.28 -21.05 8.18
C ASP A 40 4.07 -21.10 9.13
N VAL A 41 3.88 -22.21 9.86
CA VAL A 41 2.81 -22.34 10.86
C VAL A 41 3.00 -21.35 12.01
N SER A 42 4.23 -21.16 12.48
CA SER A 42 4.54 -20.21 13.56
C SER A 42 4.34 -18.76 13.12
N ALA A 43 4.76 -18.40 11.91
CA ALA A 43 4.56 -17.06 11.33
C ALA A 43 3.07 -16.75 11.14
N LYS A 44 2.29 -17.71 10.61
CA LYS A 44 0.83 -17.59 10.49
C LYS A 44 0.16 -17.45 11.85
N ALA A 45 0.58 -18.22 12.86
CA ALA A 45 0.04 -18.13 14.21
C ALA A 45 0.35 -16.78 14.86
N VAL A 46 1.57 -16.23 14.70
CA VAL A 46 1.92 -14.89 15.17
C VAL A 46 1.09 -13.82 14.47
N LEU A 47 0.89 -13.94 13.15
CA LEU A 47 0.09 -12.99 12.38
C LEU A 47 -1.40 -13.02 12.78
N LEU A 48 -1.95 -14.20 13.05
CA LEU A 48 -3.32 -14.39 13.58
C LEU A 48 -3.50 -13.82 15.00
N LEU A 49 -2.43 -13.79 15.79
CA LEU A 49 -2.43 -13.29 17.17
C LEU A 49 -2.14 -11.78 17.25
N ARG A 50 -1.69 -11.15 16.16
CA ARG A 50 -1.45 -9.71 16.10
C ARG A 50 -2.80 -8.99 16.13
N THR A 51 -3.10 -8.36 17.25
CA THR A 51 -4.21 -7.41 17.38
C THR A 51 -3.87 -6.12 16.65
N ASP A 52 -4.81 -5.60 15.87
CA ASP A 52 -4.68 -4.30 15.20
C ASP A 52 -4.36 -3.21 16.24
N SER A 53 -3.17 -2.62 16.14
CA SER A 53 -2.72 -1.53 17.00
C SER A 53 -3.20 -0.16 16.53
N GLY A 54 -4.00 -0.12 15.45
CA GLY A 54 -4.34 1.09 14.71
C GLY A 54 -3.30 1.37 13.63
N GLY A 55 -3.75 1.98 12.54
CA GLY A 55 -2.90 2.37 11.42
C GLY A 55 -2.07 3.63 11.71
N SER A 56 -1.45 4.17 10.67
CA SER A 56 -0.61 5.38 10.75
C SER A 56 -1.31 6.59 11.38
N ALA A 57 -2.64 6.71 11.24
CA ALA A 57 -3.42 7.77 11.89
C ALA A 57 -3.34 7.74 13.42
N ALA A 58 -3.12 6.57 14.04
CA ALA A 58 -2.99 6.44 15.49
C ALA A 58 -1.70 7.07 16.05
N ILE A 59 -0.69 7.24 15.20
CA ILE A 59 0.63 7.78 15.56
C ILE A 59 0.92 9.14 14.90
N GLN A 60 -0.14 9.86 14.49
CA GLN A 60 -0.03 11.12 13.74
C GLN A 60 1.04 12.05 14.31
N SER A 61 2.06 12.35 13.49
CA SER A 61 3.16 13.27 13.75
C SER A 61 4.03 12.95 14.98
N GLN A 62 3.91 11.76 15.58
CA GLN A 62 4.68 11.39 16.77
C GLN A 62 6.18 11.22 16.50
N ALA A 63 6.56 10.90 15.26
CA ALA A 63 7.94 10.71 14.82
C ALA A 63 8.46 11.84 13.93
N ASP A 64 7.73 12.97 13.83
CA ASP A 64 8.12 14.08 12.96
C ASP A 64 9.40 14.78 13.48
N ILE A 65 10.36 15.02 12.59
CA ILE A 65 11.59 15.77 12.89
C ILE A 65 11.68 16.96 11.94
N LYS A 66 11.43 18.16 12.49
CA LYS A 66 11.36 19.42 11.72
C LYS A 66 12.56 19.65 10.80
N ASP A 67 13.77 19.46 11.32
CA ASP A 67 15.03 19.71 10.61
C ASP A 67 15.79 18.38 10.47
N SER A 68 15.15 17.38 9.84
CA SER A 68 15.76 16.07 9.69
C SER A 68 17.07 16.15 8.87
N PRO A 69 18.18 15.58 9.38
CA PRO A 69 19.42 15.51 8.62
C PRO A 69 19.42 14.44 7.53
N TYR A 70 18.40 13.57 7.51
CA TYR A 70 18.31 12.41 6.61
C TYR A 70 17.23 12.57 5.54
N PHE A 71 16.10 13.17 5.89
CA PHE A 71 14.96 13.31 4.99
C PHE A 71 14.61 14.79 4.80
N LYS A 72 14.77 15.27 3.57
CA LYS A 72 14.39 16.63 3.22
C LYS A 72 12.87 16.71 3.13
N LYS A 73 12.26 17.56 3.95
CA LYS A 73 10.84 17.88 3.82
C LYS A 73 10.57 18.63 2.51
N ILE A 74 9.65 18.11 1.71
CA ILE A 74 9.24 18.69 0.42
C ILE A 74 7.73 18.98 0.49
N ASP A 75 7.34 20.23 0.21
CA ASP A 75 5.93 20.64 0.24
C ASP A 75 5.22 20.25 -1.06
N VAL A 76 4.97 18.95 -1.24
CA VAL A 76 4.36 18.39 -2.44
C VAL A 76 2.98 19.01 -2.72
N TYR A 77 2.19 19.30 -1.69
CA TYR A 77 0.85 19.87 -1.85
C TYR A 77 0.87 21.25 -2.55
N ASN A 78 1.93 22.03 -2.36
CA ASN A 78 2.09 23.34 -2.98
C ASN A 78 2.98 23.35 -4.23
N MET A 79 3.61 22.23 -4.59
CA MET A 79 4.35 22.09 -5.84
C MET A 79 3.46 22.28 -7.08
N LYS A 80 4.11 22.68 -8.18
CA LYS A 80 3.51 22.88 -9.49
C LYS A 80 4.09 21.92 -10.50
N SER A 81 3.24 21.35 -11.34
CA SER A 81 3.70 20.55 -12.47
C SER A 81 4.38 21.48 -13.49
N GLY A 82 5.47 21.03 -14.09
CA GLY A 82 6.20 21.79 -15.10
C GLY A 82 7.63 21.26 -15.30
N GLY A 83 8.23 21.60 -16.44
CA GLY A 83 9.56 21.12 -16.81
C GLY A 83 9.58 19.60 -16.90
N THR A 84 10.38 18.96 -16.04
CA THR A 84 10.55 17.49 -15.96
C THR A 84 9.54 16.81 -15.04
N LEU A 85 8.79 17.60 -14.26
CA LEU A 85 7.82 17.12 -13.26
C LEU A 85 6.39 17.12 -13.80
N ILE A 86 5.81 15.92 -13.89
CA ILE A 86 4.37 15.72 -14.07
C ILE A 86 3.76 15.49 -12.69
N LEU A 87 2.83 16.35 -12.26
CA LEU A 87 2.21 16.28 -10.93
C LEU A 87 0.70 16.52 -10.98
N LEU A 88 -0.04 15.68 -10.28
CA LEU A 88 -1.44 15.95 -9.93
C LEU A 88 -1.46 16.98 -8.80
N GLU A 89 -1.47 18.26 -9.18
CA GLU A 89 -1.45 19.36 -8.21
C GLU A 89 -2.61 19.30 -7.21
N LYS A 90 -2.36 19.73 -5.97
CA LYS A 90 -3.37 19.83 -4.90
C LYS A 90 -4.04 18.49 -4.55
N TYR A 91 -3.38 17.38 -4.86
CA TYR A 91 -3.79 16.06 -4.39
C TYR A 91 -3.72 16.02 -2.86
N LYS A 92 -4.77 15.58 -2.17
CA LYS A 92 -4.79 15.48 -0.71
C LYS A 92 -4.42 14.06 -0.27
N THR A 93 -3.62 13.96 0.77
CA THR A 93 -3.23 12.71 1.41
C THR A 93 -4.15 12.37 2.57
N TYR A 94 -4.05 11.14 3.06
CA TYR A 94 -4.89 10.64 4.14
C TYR A 94 -4.21 9.44 4.83
N GLN A 95 -4.02 9.51 6.15
CA GLN A 95 -3.43 8.43 6.95
C GLN A 95 -4.48 7.39 7.33
N GLN A 96 -4.20 6.09 7.14
CA GLN A 96 -5.15 4.99 7.35
C GLN A 96 -5.45 4.74 8.84
N HIS A 97 -6.67 4.28 9.12
CA HIS A 97 -7.15 4.03 10.48
C HIS A 97 -6.68 2.69 11.07
N THR A 98 -6.44 1.67 10.25
CA THR A 98 -6.04 0.32 10.70
C THR A 98 -4.75 -0.14 10.02
N ASP A 99 -4.08 -1.18 10.52
CA ASP A 99 -2.88 -1.74 9.88
C ASP A 99 -3.11 -2.39 8.50
N TYR A 100 -4.37 -2.51 8.04
CA TYR A 100 -4.74 -3.32 6.86
C TYR A 100 -5.63 -2.60 5.85
N THR A 101 -5.83 -1.29 6.01
CA THR A 101 -6.77 -0.46 5.22
C THR A 101 -6.09 0.49 4.23
N CYS A 102 -4.82 0.26 3.91
CA CYS A 102 -4.07 1.02 2.89
C CYS A 102 -4.83 1.15 1.56
N GLY A 103 -5.45 0.06 1.07
CA GLY A 103 -6.27 0.08 -0.15
C GLY A 103 -7.48 1.04 -0.05
N PRO A 104 -8.39 0.85 0.92
CA PRO A 104 -9.50 1.76 1.19
C PRO A 104 -9.06 3.22 1.38
N ALA A 105 -7.97 3.47 2.09
CA ALA A 105 -7.42 4.80 2.31
C ALA A 105 -6.89 5.43 1.01
N ALA A 106 -6.15 4.67 0.20
CA ALA A 106 -5.68 5.11 -1.12
C ALA A 106 -6.86 5.46 -2.05
N ALA A 107 -7.87 4.59 -2.13
CA ALA A 107 -9.08 4.84 -2.91
C ALA A 107 -9.85 6.08 -2.44
N LEU A 108 -9.91 6.32 -1.12
CA LEU A 108 -10.54 7.50 -0.54
C LEU A 108 -9.89 8.79 -1.08
N THR A 109 -8.55 8.85 -1.16
CA THR A 109 -7.86 10.02 -1.71
C THR A 109 -8.17 10.24 -3.19
N VAL A 110 -8.32 9.17 -3.99
CA VAL A 110 -8.70 9.26 -5.41
C VAL A 110 -10.12 9.80 -5.56
N VAL A 111 -11.05 9.33 -4.72
CA VAL A 111 -12.42 9.86 -4.71
C VAL A 111 -12.43 11.34 -4.34
N GLN A 112 -11.68 11.73 -3.31
CA GLN A 112 -11.56 13.13 -2.90
C GLN A 112 -10.94 14.01 -3.99
N TYR A 113 -9.95 13.50 -4.73
CA TYR A 113 -9.31 14.23 -5.81
C TYR A 113 -10.30 14.60 -6.92
N PHE A 114 -11.18 13.68 -7.32
CA PHE A 114 -12.17 13.96 -8.36
C PHE A 114 -13.41 14.70 -7.86
N LEU A 115 -13.90 14.39 -6.65
CA LEU A 115 -15.19 14.90 -6.15
C LEU A 115 -15.05 16.04 -5.13
N GLY A 116 -13.83 16.36 -4.69
CA GLY A 116 -13.54 17.32 -3.61
C GLY A 116 -13.80 16.77 -2.20
N ASN A 117 -14.69 15.78 -2.05
CA ASN A 117 -14.96 15.05 -0.81
C ASN A 117 -15.34 13.59 -1.09
N ALA A 118 -15.07 12.68 -0.15
CA ALA A 118 -15.47 11.28 -0.23
C ALA A 118 -16.85 11.05 0.42
N PRO A 119 -17.81 10.43 -0.29
CA PRO A 119 -19.14 10.15 0.27
C PRO A 119 -19.16 8.95 1.23
N ASP A 120 -18.14 8.10 1.18
CA ASP A 120 -17.97 6.95 2.08
C ASP A 120 -16.70 7.16 2.92
N SER A 121 -16.76 6.75 4.19
CA SER A 121 -15.56 6.66 5.03
C SER A 121 -14.68 5.49 4.60
N GLU A 122 -13.40 5.54 4.97
CA GLU A 122 -12.44 4.45 4.77
C GLU A 122 -12.99 3.09 5.21
N MET A 123 -13.55 2.98 6.42
CA MET A 123 -14.09 1.70 6.92
C MET A 123 -15.34 1.23 6.15
N LYS A 124 -16.13 2.16 5.60
CA LYS A 124 -17.25 1.81 4.72
C LYS A 124 -16.73 1.31 3.37
N MET A 125 -15.69 1.94 2.82
CA MET A 125 -15.00 1.44 1.63
C MET A 125 -14.40 0.06 1.90
N ALA A 126 -13.72 -0.15 3.03
CA ALA A 126 -13.13 -1.41 3.45
C ALA A 126 -14.16 -2.55 3.49
N LYS A 127 -15.37 -2.28 4.02
CA LYS A 127 -16.47 -3.25 4.02
C LYS A 127 -16.92 -3.62 2.60
N ILE A 128 -17.03 -2.65 1.70
CA ILE A 128 -17.41 -2.89 0.29
C ILE A 128 -16.32 -3.67 -0.45
N MET A 129 -15.06 -3.34 -0.17
CA MET A 129 -13.89 -3.96 -0.80
C MET A 129 -13.57 -5.35 -0.25
N GLU A 130 -14.28 -5.81 0.79
CA GLU A 130 -14.00 -7.07 1.51
C GLU A 130 -12.56 -7.09 2.06
N THR A 131 -12.13 -5.97 2.64
CA THR A 131 -10.81 -5.83 3.24
C THR A 131 -10.68 -6.69 4.50
N HIS A 132 -9.60 -7.47 4.61
CA HIS A 132 -9.36 -8.36 5.74
C HIS A 132 -8.19 -7.93 6.61
N SER A 133 -8.23 -8.26 7.90
CA SER A 133 -7.10 -8.08 8.81
C SER A 133 -5.95 -9.03 8.48
N ALA A 134 -4.79 -8.75 9.08
CA ALA A 134 -3.67 -9.69 9.11
C ALA A 134 -4.11 -11.09 9.59
N GLY A 135 -3.54 -12.14 9.01
CA GLY A 135 -3.80 -13.54 9.38
C GLY A 135 -5.03 -14.18 8.73
N MET A 136 -5.89 -13.39 8.08
CA MET A 136 -6.98 -13.92 7.26
C MET A 136 -6.49 -14.30 5.85
N LYS A 137 -7.30 -15.08 5.14
CA LYS A 137 -7.06 -15.35 3.71
C LYS A 137 -7.23 -14.06 2.91
N ASP A 138 -6.30 -13.81 1.99
CA ASP A 138 -6.24 -12.56 1.20
C ASP A 138 -6.24 -11.32 2.13
N PRO A 139 -5.23 -11.15 3.02
CA PRO A 139 -5.17 -10.06 3.99
C PRO A 139 -5.04 -8.71 3.27
N GLY A 140 -5.58 -7.64 3.87
CA GLY A 140 -5.67 -6.34 3.23
C GLY A 140 -6.76 -6.32 2.15
N THR A 141 -6.49 -5.60 1.05
CA THR A 141 -7.43 -5.48 -0.08
C THR A 141 -6.74 -5.89 -1.37
N ASN A 142 -7.37 -6.77 -2.15
CA ASN A 142 -6.88 -7.15 -3.47
C ASN A 142 -7.47 -6.28 -4.59
N THR A 143 -6.93 -6.39 -5.81
CA THR A 143 -7.36 -5.62 -6.99
C THR A 143 -8.85 -5.80 -7.31
N ARG A 144 -9.42 -6.98 -7.05
CA ARG A 144 -10.87 -7.20 -7.21
C ARG A 144 -11.68 -6.38 -6.21
N GLY A 145 -11.28 -6.36 -4.95
CA GLY A 145 -11.90 -5.57 -3.88
C GLY A 145 -11.88 -4.08 -4.23
N MET A 146 -10.71 -3.57 -4.59
CA MET A 146 -10.53 -2.19 -5.06
C MET A 146 -11.47 -1.87 -6.23
N SER A 147 -11.47 -2.72 -7.27
CA SER A 147 -12.30 -2.54 -8.46
C SER A 147 -13.80 -2.54 -8.13
N ARG A 148 -14.24 -3.45 -7.25
CA ARG A 148 -15.64 -3.60 -6.85
C ARG A 148 -16.21 -2.32 -6.26
N TYR A 149 -15.45 -1.61 -5.42
CA TYR A 149 -15.90 -0.35 -4.84
C TYR A 149 -16.23 0.67 -5.94
N PHE A 150 -15.29 0.92 -6.85
CA PHE A 150 -15.46 1.90 -7.92
C PHE A 150 -16.54 1.48 -8.93
N GLU A 151 -16.57 0.21 -9.33
CA GLU A 151 -17.60 -0.34 -10.23
C GLU A 151 -19.01 -0.19 -9.62
N GLN A 152 -19.18 -0.43 -8.31
CA GLN A 152 -20.46 -0.20 -7.61
C GLN A 152 -20.89 1.28 -7.60
N LYS A 153 -19.93 2.22 -7.68
CA LYS A 153 -20.22 3.65 -7.80
C LYS A 153 -20.46 4.09 -9.26
N GLY A 154 -20.41 3.17 -10.21
CA GLY A 154 -20.55 3.48 -11.64
C GLY A 154 -19.33 4.16 -12.25
N TRP A 155 -18.17 4.08 -11.59
CA TRP A 155 -16.92 4.64 -12.12
C TRP A 155 -16.35 3.75 -13.21
N LYS A 156 -15.58 4.35 -14.12
CA LYS A 156 -14.84 3.62 -15.15
C LYS A 156 -13.54 3.11 -14.53
N VAL A 157 -13.34 1.80 -14.52
CA VAL A 157 -12.18 1.15 -13.89
C VAL A 157 -11.33 0.44 -14.95
N LYS A 158 -10.01 0.66 -14.91
CA LYS A 158 -9.00 -0.21 -15.53
C LYS A 158 -8.14 -0.83 -14.44
N ASN A 159 -7.66 -2.06 -14.63
CA ASN A 159 -6.85 -2.74 -13.63
C ASN A 159 -5.92 -3.81 -14.20
N ALA A 160 -4.90 -4.16 -13.42
CA ALA A 160 -3.89 -5.15 -13.78
C ALA A 160 -4.45 -6.53 -14.19
N LEU A 161 -5.59 -6.95 -13.63
CA LEU A 161 -6.15 -8.27 -13.89
C LEU A 161 -6.82 -8.38 -15.26
N LYS A 162 -7.36 -7.27 -15.78
CA LYS A 162 -8.07 -7.21 -17.07
C LYS A 162 -7.17 -6.63 -18.17
N ASP A 163 -6.37 -5.62 -17.84
CA ASP A 163 -5.61 -4.82 -18.80
C ASP A 163 -4.12 -5.18 -18.85
N GLY A 164 -3.66 -6.03 -17.93
CA GLY A 164 -2.24 -6.37 -17.77
C GLY A 164 -1.43 -5.24 -17.13
N SER A 165 -0.14 -5.49 -16.95
CA SER A 165 0.80 -4.51 -16.38
C SER A 165 2.00 -4.33 -17.31
N PRO A 166 2.63 -3.14 -17.34
CA PRO A 166 3.81 -2.91 -18.15
C PRO A 166 4.91 -3.95 -17.89
N GLU A 167 5.46 -4.51 -18.97
CA GLU A 167 6.43 -5.61 -18.90
C GLU A 167 7.88 -5.14 -18.78
N THR A 168 8.18 -3.92 -19.24
CA THR A 168 9.50 -3.28 -19.15
C THR A 168 9.42 -1.98 -18.35
N TYR A 169 10.58 -1.49 -17.92
CA TYR A 169 10.66 -0.26 -17.13
C TYR A 169 10.22 0.97 -17.94
N GLU A 170 10.64 1.05 -19.20
CA GLU A 170 10.30 2.16 -20.10
C GLU A 170 8.78 2.21 -20.33
N LYS A 171 8.15 1.06 -20.59
CA LYS A 171 6.70 0.96 -20.70
C LYS A 171 5.99 1.32 -19.40
N PHE A 172 6.62 1.07 -18.25
CA PHE A 172 6.09 1.48 -16.96
C PHE A 172 6.11 3.01 -16.81
N LEU A 173 7.21 3.67 -17.17
CA LEU A 173 7.28 5.13 -17.14
C LEU A 173 6.26 5.76 -18.10
N ASP A 174 6.15 5.25 -19.33
CA ASP A 174 5.16 5.76 -20.30
C ASP A 174 3.71 5.54 -19.81
N PHE A 175 3.46 4.42 -19.13
CA PHE A 175 2.17 4.14 -18.50
C PHE A 175 1.86 5.13 -17.38
N VAL A 176 2.83 5.43 -16.51
CA VAL A 176 2.69 6.43 -15.44
C VAL A 176 2.44 7.82 -16.04
N ASP A 177 3.29 8.27 -16.94
CA ASP A 177 3.22 9.61 -17.56
C ASP A 177 1.92 9.83 -18.32
N SER A 178 1.45 8.80 -19.05
CA SER A 178 0.19 8.87 -19.80
C SER A 178 -1.00 9.07 -18.86
N ASN A 179 -1.05 8.36 -17.73
CA ASN A 179 -2.14 8.54 -16.76
C ASN A 179 -2.06 9.90 -16.08
N LEU A 180 -0.87 10.30 -15.61
CA LEU A 180 -0.69 11.56 -14.90
C LEU A 180 -1.00 12.78 -15.78
N THR A 181 -0.57 12.77 -17.04
CA THR A 181 -0.88 13.83 -18.02
C THR A 181 -2.38 13.95 -18.26
N GLN A 182 -3.08 12.82 -18.29
CA GLN A 182 -4.54 12.79 -18.38
C GLN A 182 -5.23 13.18 -17.07
N GLY A 183 -4.50 13.50 -16.01
CA GLY A 183 -5.04 13.86 -14.70
C GLY A 183 -5.55 12.67 -13.89
N ILE A 184 -5.10 11.45 -14.19
CA ILE A 184 -5.59 10.20 -13.61
C ILE A 184 -4.58 9.70 -12.56
N PRO A 185 -4.95 9.66 -11.27
CA PRO A 185 -4.13 9.03 -10.23
C PRO A 185 -4.05 7.52 -10.44
N LEU A 186 -2.88 6.94 -10.18
CA LEU A 186 -2.63 5.51 -10.35
C LEU A 186 -2.48 4.83 -8.98
N MET A 187 -3.51 4.07 -8.57
CA MET A 187 -3.44 3.26 -7.37
C MET A 187 -2.59 2.02 -7.67
N VAL A 188 -1.54 1.79 -6.88
CA VAL A 188 -0.58 0.70 -7.04
C VAL A 188 -0.40 -0.06 -5.74
N GLU A 189 -0.18 -1.38 -5.85
CA GLU A 189 0.20 -2.24 -4.72
C GLU A 189 1.60 -2.79 -4.94
N ASN A 190 2.45 -2.74 -3.91
CA ASN A 190 3.82 -3.23 -3.95
C ASN A 190 4.28 -3.79 -2.59
N VAL A 191 5.47 -4.40 -2.58
CA VAL A 191 5.98 -5.23 -1.47
C VAL A 191 6.31 -4.45 -0.19
N ASP A 192 6.21 -3.13 -0.20
CA ASP A 192 6.42 -2.36 1.03
C ASP A 192 5.45 -2.89 2.11
N TRP A 193 5.96 -3.06 3.33
CA TRP A 193 5.24 -3.70 4.44
C TRP A 193 4.73 -5.14 4.16
N GLY A 194 5.22 -5.80 3.10
CA GLY A 194 4.76 -7.11 2.63
C GLY A 194 3.62 -7.04 1.61
N GLY A 195 3.05 -5.87 1.38
CA GLY A 195 1.92 -5.63 0.47
C GLY A 195 1.20 -4.35 0.87
N HIS A 196 1.31 -3.31 0.05
CA HIS A 196 0.89 -1.96 0.44
C HIS A 196 0.35 -1.16 -0.74
N TRP A 197 -0.85 -0.59 -0.57
CA TRP A 197 -1.49 0.25 -1.56
C TRP A 197 -1.14 1.72 -1.35
N ARG A 198 -0.74 2.37 -2.45
CA ARG A 198 -0.43 3.81 -2.52
C ARG A 198 -0.97 4.39 -3.83
N VAL A 199 -0.91 5.70 -3.98
CA VAL A 199 -1.31 6.37 -5.23
C VAL A 199 -0.14 7.12 -5.82
N ILE A 200 0.29 6.75 -7.03
CA ILE A 200 1.23 7.57 -7.80
C ILE A 200 0.49 8.81 -8.27
N ILE A 201 0.99 9.97 -7.86
CA ILE A 201 0.43 11.29 -8.15
C ILE A 201 1.41 12.19 -8.88
N GLY A 202 2.68 11.79 -9.00
CA GLY A 202 3.66 12.51 -9.77
C GLY A 202 4.82 11.64 -10.23
N HIS A 203 5.51 12.11 -11.25
CA HIS A 203 6.74 11.55 -11.78
C HIS A 203 7.64 12.70 -12.21
N ASP A 204 8.89 12.69 -11.76
CA ASP A 204 9.90 13.66 -12.16
C ASP A 204 11.09 12.92 -12.78
N THR A 205 11.39 13.22 -14.04
CA THR A 205 12.54 12.62 -14.73
C THR A 205 13.86 13.25 -14.31
N LEU A 206 13.84 14.41 -13.65
CA LEU A 206 15.02 15.21 -13.33
C LEU A 206 15.92 15.50 -14.57
N GLY A 207 15.33 15.41 -15.77
CA GLY A 207 16.01 15.63 -17.05
C GLY A 207 16.65 14.38 -17.66
N ASP A 208 16.51 13.20 -17.04
CA ASP A 208 17.10 11.95 -17.51
C ASP A 208 16.26 10.71 -17.15
N ARG A 209 15.78 9.98 -18.18
CA ARG A 209 15.05 8.71 -18.02
C ARG A 209 15.94 7.47 -18.10
N GLU A 210 17.22 7.62 -18.47
CA GLU A 210 18.15 6.52 -18.66
C GLU A 210 18.99 6.24 -17.40
N GLY A 211 19.35 7.30 -16.66
CA GLY A 211 20.22 7.20 -15.47
C GLY A 211 19.56 6.69 -14.19
N MET A 212 18.30 6.21 -14.23
CA MET A 212 17.53 5.76 -13.05
C MET A 212 17.42 6.80 -11.92
N ASN A 213 17.59 8.09 -12.27
CA ASN A 213 17.50 9.23 -11.36
C ASN A 213 16.05 9.68 -11.12
N ASP A 214 15.14 9.19 -11.94
CA ASP A 214 13.74 9.54 -11.92
C ASP A 214 13.03 9.04 -10.65
N VAL A 215 12.06 9.83 -10.22
CA VAL A 215 11.36 9.60 -8.96
C VAL A 215 9.85 9.64 -9.15
N LEU A 216 9.15 8.76 -8.43
CA LEU A 216 7.71 8.82 -8.24
C LEU A 216 7.40 9.61 -6.99
N ILE A 217 6.32 10.39 -7.06
CA ILE A 217 5.70 11.05 -5.92
C ILE A 217 4.40 10.30 -5.64
N LEU A 218 4.27 9.79 -4.42
CA LEU A 218 3.19 8.93 -3.96
C LEU A 218 2.39 9.64 -2.87
N ALA A 219 1.06 9.52 -2.91
CA ALA A 219 0.23 9.68 -1.72
C ALA A 219 0.20 8.33 -0.99
N ASP A 220 0.82 8.30 0.20
CA ASP A 220 1.02 7.11 1.02
C ASP A 220 0.12 7.15 2.27
N PRO A 221 -0.82 6.20 2.41
CA PRO A 221 -1.67 6.15 3.58
C PRO A 221 -0.97 5.62 4.85
N TYR A 222 0.24 5.08 4.75
CA TYR A 222 1.05 4.59 5.86
C TYR A 222 2.43 5.29 5.94
N ASP A 223 2.41 6.60 5.76
CA ASP A 223 3.61 7.42 5.80
C ASP A 223 4.16 7.55 7.23
N THR A 224 5.23 6.83 7.52
CA THR A 224 5.77 6.69 8.89
C THR A 224 7.29 6.66 8.95
N THR A 225 7.98 6.82 7.81
CA THR A 225 9.39 6.44 7.67
C THR A 225 10.33 7.53 7.15
N ASP A 226 9.85 8.76 6.98
CA ASP A 226 10.63 9.88 6.42
C ASP A 226 10.72 11.11 7.35
N HIS A 227 10.36 10.94 8.62
CA HIS A 227 10.31 12.00 9.64
C HIS A 227 9.35 13.17 9.32
N ALA A 228 8.41 13.00 8.39
CA ALA A 228 7.34 13.96 8.15
C ALA A 228 6.07 13.24 7.73
N GLN A 229 5.17 12.96 8.68
CA GLN A 229 3.90 12.29 8.41
C GLN A 229 2.86 13.22 7.74
N ASP A 230 3.18 13.69 6.53
CA ASP A 230 2.31 14.50 5.69
C ASP A 230 1.65 13.68 4.56
N GLY A 231 1.97 12.39 4.47
CA GLY A 231 1.38 11.42 3.57
C GLY A 231 1.97 11.45 2.17
N TYR A 232 3.06 12.17 1.93
CA TYR A 232 3.75 12.16 0.65
C TYR A 232 5.05 11.39 0.75
N ASN A 233 5.27 10.45 -0.16
CA ASN A 233 6.55 9.75 -0.26
C ASN A 233 7.16 9.93 -1.64
N ILE A 234 8.48 10.09 -1.67
CA ILE A 234 9.27 10.16 -2.90
C ILE A 234 10.16 8.94 -2.95
N ILE A 235 10.06 8.17 -4.03
CA ILE A 235 10.84 6.95 -4.24
C ILE A 235 11.43 6.94 -5.65
N SER A 236 12.61 6.35 -5.82
CA SER A 236 13.15 6.05 -7.14
C SER A 236 12.14 5.20 -7.95
N ALA A 237 11.81 5.64 -9.15
CA ALA A 237 10.86 4.96 -10.02
C ALA A 237 11.36 3.57 -10.40
N SER A 238 12.67 3.41 -10.62
CA SER A 238 13.31 2.13 -10.93
C SER A 238 13.21 1.16 -9.76
N ARG A 239 13.52 1.64 -8.55
CA ARG A 239 13.39 0.84 -7.32
C ARG A 239 11.95 0.37 -7.15
N PHE A 240 10.97 1.27 -7.30
CA PHE A 240 9.56 0.91 -7.22
C PHE A 240 9.22 -0.19 -8.24
N TYR A 241 9.57 -0.02 -9.52
CA TYR A 241 9.25 -0.97 -10.57
C TYR A 241 9.78 -2.39 -10.30
N TYR A 242 11.02 -2.51 -9.80
CA TYR A 242 11.59 -3.81 -9.44
C TYR A 242 11.05 -4.37 -8.11
N MET A 243 10.47 -3.53 -7.26
CA MET A 243 9.76 -3.91 -6.04
C MET A 243 8.23 -4.02 -6.22
N TRP A 244 7.74 -3.93 -7.47
CA TRP A 244 6.32 -3.88 -7.77
C TRP A 244 5.69 -5.29 -7.82
N PHE A 245 5.61 -5.91 -6.66
CA PHE A 245 5.02 -7.22 -6.44
C PHE A 245 4.51 -7.32 -5.00
N ASP A 246 3.62 -8.26 -4.72
CA ASP A 246 3.12 -8.58 -3.38
C ASP A 246 4.00 -9.66 -2.75
N ALA A 247 4.12 -9.71 -1.42
CA ALA A 247 4.92 -10.74 -0.72
C ALA A 247 4.24 -12.14 -0.70
N HIS A 248 3.52 -12.47 -1.76
CA HIS A 248 2.76 -13.70 -1.96
C HIS A 248 1.57 -13.88 -1.00
N LEU A 249 1.00 -12.77 -0.51
CA LEU A 249 -0.21 -12.73 0.32
C LEU A 249 -1.48 -13.00 -0.49
N PHE A 250 -1.47 -12.69 -1.79
CA PHE A 250 -2.61 -12.92 -2.69
C PHE A 250 -2.46 -14.16 -3.58
N ARG A 251 -3.47 -14.41 -4.40
CA ARG A 251 -3.49 -15.52 -5.38
C ARG A 251 -2.45 -15.28 -6.48
N GLU A 252 -1.94 -16.33 -7.12
CA GLU A 252 -0.85 -16.24 -8.11
C GLU A 252 -0.96 -15.10 -9.13
N LYS A 253 -2.15 -14.86 -9.70
CA LYS A 253 -2.38 -13.80 -10.69
C LYS A 253 -2.42 -12.37 -10.12
N GLU A 254 -2.41 -12.24 -8.80
CA GLU A 254 -2.47 -10.99 -8.05
C GLU A 254 -1.14 -10.67 -7.34
N LYS A 255 -0.11 -11.49 -7.53
CA LYS A 255 1.16 -11.33 -6.80
C LYS A 255 2.13 -10.33 -7.44
N ARG A 256 1.84 -9.83 -8.63
CA ARG A 256 2.79 -9.01 -9.40
C ARG A 256 2.11 -7.79 -9.98
N ARG A 257 2.76 -6.65 -9.84
CA ARG A 257 2.46 -5.38 -10.52
C ARG A 257 0.98 -5.02 -10.49
N GLN A 258 0.35 -5.10 -9.32
CA GLN A 258 -1.06 -4.78 -9.19
C GLN A 258 -1.28 -3.28 -9.21
N TRP A 259 -2.31 -2.86 -9.95
CA TRP A 259 -2.77 -1.48 -10.03
C TRP A 259 -4.23 -1.42 -10.44
N LEU A 260 -4.82 -0.24 -10.21
CA LEU A 260 -6.03 0.19 -10.87
C LEU A 260 -6.03 1.70 -11.10
N THR A 261 -6.74 2.12 -12.13
CA THR A 261 -7.20 3.50 -12.28
C THR A 261 -8.72 3.51 -12.23
N ALA A 262 -9.28 4.55 -11.62
CA ALA A 262 -10.71 4.75 -11.53
C ALA A 262 -11.02 6.22 -11.77
N VAL A 263 -11.94 6.49 -12.70
CA VAL A 263 -12.39 7.86 -13.00
C VAL A 263 -13.92 7.95 -12.96
N PRO A 264 -14.49 9.11 -12.61
CA PRO A 264 -15.93 9.34 -12.70
C PRO A 264 -16.49 9.03 -14.10
N PRO A 265 -17.77 8.62 -14.22
CA PRO A 265 -18.37 8.27 -15.51
C PRO A 265 -18.37 9.41 -16.54
N ASP A 266 -18.41 10.65 -16.07
CA ASP A 266 -18.40 11.88 -16.87
C ASP A 266 -16.99 12.47 -17.06
N TYR A 267 -15.94 11.82 -16.54
CA TYR A 267 -14.57 12.27 -16.72
C TYR A 267 -14.14 12.25 -18.20
N LYS A 268 -13.61 13.38 -18.68
CA LYS A 268 -13.18 13.60 -20.07
C LYS A 268 -11.66 13.78 -20.23
N GLY A 269 -10.88 13.59 -19.16
CA GLY A 269 -9.46 13.94 -19.12
C GLY A 269 -9.22 15.40 -18.77
N LYS A 270 -8.01 15.73 -18.31
CA LYS A 270 -7.55 17.12 -18.33
C LYS A 270 -7.31 17.51 -19.79
N LEU A 271 -8.07 18.47 -20.29
CA LEU A 271 -7.73 19.15 -21.55
C LEU A 271 -6.34 19.76 -21.36
N GLU A 272 -5.40 19.43 -22.25
CA GLU A 272 -4.10 20.08 -22.31
C GLU A 272 -4.32 21.60 -22.31
N LYS A 273 -3.73 22.29 -21.33
CA LYS A 273 -3.71 23.75 -21.28
C LYS A 273 -2.48 24.26 -22.00
#